data_AF-A0A7Y3UBW9-F1
#
_entry.id   AF-A0A7Y3UBW9-F1
#
_cell.length_a   1.000
_cell.length_b   1.000
_cell.length_c   1.000
_cell.angle_alpha   90.00
_cell.angle_beta   90.00
_cell.angle_gamma   90.00
#
_symmetry.space_group_name_H-M   'P 1'
#
loop_
_entity.id
_entity.type
_entity.pdbx_description
1 polymer ?
#
loop_
_entity_poly.entity_id
_entity_poly.type
_entity_poly.pdbx_seq_one_letter_code
_entity_poly.pdbx_strand_id
1 'polypeptide(L)'
;MAEQQEQELEQENRPSEKEARGSNNKDPNASTAGIDTLIGRIVVEQGLATSEEVQLCLDLKKQNKDNESTQSLAELLTKNEFVTGRQLSRVRREVEAQRTTQQIPGYVIKRKLGAGAMAKVYLAKQLSLDRYVAIKVLPKKFSSSAQFIERFYKEGQAAAKLNHPNIVQAYDVGQSGEYHYFVMEYVDGKTVFDVMQDNGRFAEQDAIDIILQIADALHHAHARGFVHRDVKPKNVMMSKDGVAKLADMGLARALSDKEAAEAEAGRAFGTPYYISPEQIRGEVNIGPQTDIYSLGATFYHMVTGQVPFDGANPSAVMHEHLKADLVPPDHVNPKLSPGVSEVIEMMMAKSRRQRYQSCQDLMADLRMARQGQSPSIAHKELDLSGLTSGTVLPNGSGSRNAISNGGSSNGSDMDDTAVAPAIRISNKSSGSVFGDPAFLLVVVLLFISVVGNVILGIMKLVEQS
;
A
#
# COMPACT_ATOMS: atom_id res chain seq x y z
N MET A 1 -33.67 -42.05 -30.07
CA MET A 1 -32.27 -42.35 -30.46
C MET A 1 -31.26 -41.34 -29.93
N ALA A 2 -31.63 -40.11 -29.57
CA ALA A 2 -30.72 -39.20 -28.83
C ALA A 2 -30.81 -39.39 -27.30
N GLU A 3 -31.98 -39.75 -26.75
CA GLU A 3 -32.15 -39.97 -25.29
C GLU A 3 -31.67 -41.34 -24.78
N GLN A 4 -31.34 -42.28 -25.68
CA GLN A 4 -30.77 -43.58 -25.31
C GLN A 4 -29.23 -43.56 -25.26
N GLN A 5 -28.58 -42.55 -25.85
CA GLN A 5 -27.12 -42.38 -25.76
C GLN A 5 -26.67 -41.63 -24.50
N GLU A 6 -27.56 -40.84 -23.87
CA GLU A 6 -27.25 -40.15 -22.62
C GLU A 6 -27.29 -41.09 -21.39
N GLN A 7 -28.08 -42.16 -21.44
CA GLN A 7 -28.16 -43.14 -20.35
C GLN A 7 -27.05 -44.19 -20.37
N GLU A 8 -26.37 -44.41 -21.51
CA GLU A 8 -25.21 -45.31 -21.61
C GLU A 8 -23.89 -44.61 -21.20
N LEU A 9 -23.81 -43.28 -21.29
CA LEU A 9 -22.64 -42.50 -20.85
C LEU A 9 -22.59 -42.24 -19.34
N GLU A 10 -23.72 -42.38 -18.62
CA GLU A 10 -23.78 -42.24 -17.16
C GLU A 10 -23.46 -43.53 -16.38
N GLN A 11 -23.33 -44.69 -17.05
CA GLN A 11 -22.99 -45.96 -16.40
C GLN A 11 -21.49 -46.28 -16.41
N GLU A 12 -20.66 -45.61 -17.22
CA GLU A 12 -19.21 -45.86 -17.30
C GLU A 12 -18.34 -45.06 -16.31
N ASN A 13 -18.94 -44.19 -15.47
CA ASN A 13 -18.18 -43.30 -14.58
C ASN A 13 -18.49 -43.45 -13.07
N ARG A 14 -18.92 -44.64 -12.63
CA ARG A 14 -18.96 -44.96 -11.19
C ARG A 14 -17.61 -45.53 -10.73
N PRO A 15 -16.88 -44.87 -9.81
CA PRO A 15 -15.71 -45.46 -9.20
C PRO A 15 -16.13 -46.69 -8.40
N SER A 16 -15.40 -47.79 -8.58
CA SER A 16 -15.64 -49.03 -7.84
C SER A 16 -15.57 -48.79 -6.33
N GLU A 17 -16.55 -49.31 -5.56
CA GLU A 17 -16.62 -49.24 -4.09
C GLU A 17 -15.49 -50.01 -3.37
N LYS A 18 -14.38 -50.33 -4.06
CA LYS A 18 -13.17 -50.92 -3.48
C LYS A 18 -11.98 -49.96 -3.35
N GLU A 19 -12.09 -48.70 -3.80
CA GLU A 19 -11.02 -47.69 -3.62
C GLU A 19 -11.31 -46.67 -2.50
N ALA A 20 -12.47 -46.74 -1.84
CA ALA A 20 -12.85 -45.86 -0.72
C ALA A 20 -12.29 -46.29 0.66
N ARG A 21 -11.31 -47.21 0.69
CA ARG A 21 -10.55 -47.59 1.90
C ARG A 21 -9.04 -47.59 1.66
N GLY A 22 -8.54 -46.57 0.97
CA GLY A 22 -7.12 -46.22 0.92
C GLY A 22 -6.70 -45.37 2.12
N SER A 23 -6.19 -46.02 3.16
CA SER A 23 -5.46 -45.48 4.32
C SER A 23 -5.45 -43.96 4.53
N ASN A 24 -6.40 -43.47 5.33
CA ASN A 24 -6.25 -42.20 6.04
C ASN A 24 -5.43 -42.41 7.33
N ASN A 25 -4.25 -43.03 7.20
CA ASN A 25 -3.27 -43.16 8.27
C ASN A 25 -2.05 -42.33 7.85
N LYS A 26 -2.17 -41.00 7.96
CA LYS A 26 -1.00 -40.12 7.91
C LYS A 26 -0.19 -40.42 9.16
N ASP A 27 0.83 -41.25 8.99
CA ASP A 27 1.82 -41.54 10.01
C ASP A 27 2.44 -40.20 10.46
N PRO A 28 2.21 -39.72 11.70
CA PRO A 28 2.71 -38.42 12.16
C PRO A 28 4.25 -38.36 12.12
N ASN A 29 4.90 -39.53 12.11
CA ASN A 29 6.35 -39.72 12.01
C ASN A 29 6.96 -39.49 10.60
N ALA A 30 6.17 -39.54 9.53
CA ALA A 30 6.70 -39.32 8.17
C ALA A 30 7.13 -37.86 7.95
N SER A 31 6.47 -36.93 8.66
CA SER A 31 6.73 -35.50 8.54
C SER A 31 8.01 -35.03 9.25
N THR A 32 8.36 -35.69 10.35
CA THR A 32 9.55 -35.44 11.20
C THR A 32 10.81 -36.10 10.64
N ALA A 33 10.69 -37.30 10.06
CA ALA A 33 11.82 -38.01 9.43
C ALA A 33 12.48 -37.19 8.30
N GLY A 34 11.69 -36.49 7.48
CA GLY A 34 12.20 -35.61 6.43
C GLY A 34 12.95 -34.38 6.97
N ILE A 35 12.51 -33.83 8.11
CA ILE A 35 13.17 -32.67 8.75
C ILE A 35 14.52 -33.08 9.30
N ASP A 36 14.58 -34.20 10.02
CA ASP A 36 15.81 -34.69 10.62
C ASP A 36 16.86 -35.02 9.56
N THR A 37 16.45 -35.59 8.42
CA THR A 37 17.36 -35.84 7.29
C THR A 37 17.95 -34.54 6.72
N LEU A 38 17.14 -33.48 6.59
CA LEU A 38 17.61 -32.17 6.15
C LEU A 38 18.53 -31.51 7.19
N ILE A 39 18.18 -31.56 8.47
CA ILE A 39 19.01 -31.02 9.55
C ILE A 39 20.36 -31.72 9.57
N GLY A 40 20.37 -33.06 9.54
CA GLY A 40 21.60 -33.86 9.55
C GLY A 40 22.53 -33.52 8.39
N ARG A 41 22.01 -33.37 7.18
CA ARG A 41 22.81 -32.96 6.01
C ARG A 41 23.38 -31.56 6.15
N ILE A 42 22.56 -30.56 6.54
CA ILE A 42 23.01 -29.17 6.61
C ILE A 42 24.07 -28.97 7.71
N VAL A 43 23.93 -29.64 8.87
CA VAL A 43 24.96 -29.52 9.93
C VAL A 43 26.31 -30.10 9.48
N VAL A 44 26.31 -31.15 8.66
CA VAL A 44 27.54 -31.73 8.09
C VAL A 44 28.12 -30.84 7.00
N GLU A 45 27.30 -30.38 6.04
CA GLU A 45 27.75 -29.50 4.95
C GLU A 45 28.37 -28.18 5.47
N GLN A 46 27.86 -27.67 6.59
CA GLN A 46 28.37 -26.45 7.23
C GLN A 46 29.53 -26.69 8.20
N GLY A 47 29.98 -27.95 8.36
CA GLY A 47 31.03 -28.32 9.31
C GLY A 47 30.66 -28.05 10.77
N LEU A 48 29.36 -28.02 11.10
CA LEU A 48 28.85 -27.82 12.46
C LEU A 48 28.85 -29.11 13.28
N ALA A 49 28.73 -30.25 12.62
CA ALA A 49 28.85 -31.58 13.21
C ALA A 49 29.44 -32.53 12.15
N THR A 50 30.10 -33.60 12.58
CA THR A 50 30.60 -34.65 11.70
C THR A 50 29.48 -35.63 11.31
N SER A 51 29.68 -36.37 10.22
CA SER A 51 28.75 -37.43 9.80
C SER A 51 28.58 -38.51 10.88
N GLU A 52 29.62 -38.77 11.67
CA GLU A 52 29.63 -39.76 12.76
C GLU A 52 28.79 -39.27 13.95
N GLU A 53 28.90 -38.00 14.33
CA GLU A 53 28.10 -37.38 15.40
C GLU A 53 26.60 -37.34 15.05
N VAL A 54 26.28 -37.04 13.79
CA VAL A 54 24.89 -37.09 13.28
C VAL A 54 24.36 -38.52 13.32
N GLN A 55 25.17 -39.50 12.89
CA GLN A 55 24.78 -40.91 12.88
C GLN A 55 24.53 -41.44 14.30
N LEU A 56 25.39 -41.08 15.26
CA LEU A 56 25.21 -41.39 16.68
C LEU A 56 23.85 -40.89 17.19
N CYS A 57 23.49 -39.64 16.88
CA CYS A 57 22.21 -39.08 17.28
C CYS A 57 21.02 -39.78 16.60
N LEU A 58 21.15 -40.20 15.34
CA LEU A 58 20.12 -40.97 14.64
C LEU A 58 19.91 -42.36 15.24
N ASP A 59 20.99 -43.01 15.68
CA ASP A 59 20.90 -44.33 16.31
C ASP A 59 20.36 -44.25 17.74
N LEU A 60 20.73 -43.23 18.51
CA LEU A 60 20.09 -42.91 19.80
C LEU A 60 18.58 -42.66 19.64
N LYS A 61 18.18 -41.98 18.56
CA LYS A 61 16.77 -41.76 18.23
C LYS A 61 16.03 -43.05 17.88
N LYS A 62 16.68 -44.00 17.18
CA LYS A 62 16.09 -45.32 16.89
C LYS A 62 15.93 -46.15 18.16
N GLN A 63 16.89 -46.12 19.08
CA GLN A 63 16.82 -46.86 20.35
C GLN A 63 15.74 -46.30 21.29
N ASN A 64 15.51 -44.98 21.28
CA ASN A 64 14.48 -44.33 22.09
C ASN A 64 13.06 -44.42 21.51
N LYS A 65 12.86 -45.00 20.30
CA LYS A 65 11.52 -45.22 19.74
C LYS A 65 10.66 -46.14 20.59
N ASP A 66 11.27 -47.01 21.39
CA ASP A 66 10.57 -48.00 22.20
C ASP A 66 10.11 -47.46 23.57
N ASN A 67 10.53 -46.24 23.95
CA ASN A 67 10.31 -45.66 25.30
C ASN A 67 9.38 -44.42 25.32
N GLU A 68 8.44 -44.29 24.37
CA GLU A 68 7.47 -43.18 24.22
C GLU A 68 8.05 -41.74 24.10
N SER A 69 9.34 -41.50 24.37
CA SER A 69 9.97 -40.18 24.22
C SER A 69 10.43 -39.94 22.77
N THR A 70 9.68 -39.14 22.02
CA THR A 70 9.99 -38.81 20.62
C THR A 70 10.88 -37.57 20.53
N GLN A 71 12.18 -37.71 20.83
CA GLN A 71 13.14 -36.60 20.69
C GLN A 71 13.47 -36.33 19.20
N SER A 72 13.58 -35.05 18.82
CA SER A 72 14.00 -34.66 17.47
C SER A 72 15.52 -34.79 17.29
N LEU A 73 16.02 -34.96 16.05
CA LEU A 73 17.48 -35.01 15.81
C LEU A 73 18.15 -33.72 16.30
N ALA A 74 17.46 -32.61 16.13
CA ALA A 74 17.85 -31.28 16.57
C ALA A 74 18.06 -31.20 18.10
N GLU A 75 17.17 -31.80 18.87
CA GLU A 75 17.30 -31.88 20.34
C GLU A 75 18.49 -32.74 20.75
N LEU A 76 18.71 -33.87 20.08
CA LEU A 76 19.83 -34.76 20.37
C LEU A 76 21.18 -34.12 20.04
N LEU A 77 21.29 -33.41 18.92
CA LEU A 77 22.49 -32.66 18.55
C LEU A 77 22.83 -31.56 19.56
N THR A 78 21.81 -30.94 20.17
CA THR A 78 22.01 -29.90 21.20
C THR A 78 22.34 -30.52 22.56
N LYS A 79 21.64 -31.59 22.94
CA LYS A 79 21.82 -32.27 24.22
C LYS A 79 23.20 -32.93 24.35
N ASN A 80 23.74 -33.42 23.25
CA ASN A 80 25.09 -33.98 23.19
C ASN A 80 26.16 -32.92 22.86
N GLU A 81 25.81 -31.63 22.90
CA GLU A 81 26.73 -30.50 22.71
C GLU A 81 27.46 -30.42 21.35
N PHE A 82 27.07 -31.24 20.37
CA PHE A 82 27.63 -31.18 19.00
C PHE A 82 27.28 -29.87 18.29
N VAL A 83 26.10 -29.30 18.55
CA VAL A 83 25.66 -28.04 17.95
C VAL A 83 25.04 -27.14 19.01
N THR A 84 25.39 -25.85 19.02
CA THR A 84 24.77 -24.88 19.94
C THR A 84 23.34 -24.53 19.50
N GLY A 85 22.49 -24.13 20.45
CA GLY A 85 21.13 -23.66 20.14
C GLY A 85 21.09 -22.49 19.14
N ARG A 86 22.12 -21.63 19.11
CA ARG A 86 22.25 -20.55 18.12
C ARG A 86 22.55 -21.08 16.71
N GLN A 87 23.47 -22.03 16.57
CA GLN A 87 23.78 -22.67 15.28
C GLN A 87 22.57 -23.44 14.76
N LEU A 88 21.92 -24.22 15.62
CA LEU A 88 20.73 -24.98 15.27
C LEU A 88 19.55 -24.07 14.86
N SER A 89 19.41 -22.90 15.49
CA SER A 89 18.40 -21.90 15.08
C SER A 89 18.64 -21.37 13.67
N ARG A 90 19.90 -21.25 13.23
CA ARG A 90 20.26 -20.87 11.85
C ARG A 90 19.95 -22.02 10.88
N VAL A 91 20.38 -23.24 11.20
CA VAL A 91 20.10 -24.45 10.42
C VAL A 91 18.60 -24.68 10.25
N ARG A 92 17.79 -24.52 11.30
CA ARG A 92 16.33 -24.64 11.22
C ARG A 92 15.72 -23.63 10.24
N ARG A 93 16.18 -22.38 10.22
CA ARG A 93 15.72 -21.37 9.24
C ARG A 93 16.07 -21.77 7.81
N GLU A 94 17.23 -22.40 7.62
CA GLU A 94 17.70 -22.87 6.32
C GLU A 94 16.96 -24.12 5.86
N VAL A 95 16.73 -25.10 6.74
CA VAL A 95 15.87 -26.27 6.48
C VAL A 95 14.46 -25.82 6.12
N GLU A 96 13.89 -24.84 6.82
CA GLU A 96 12.56 -24.32 6.52
C GLU A 96 12.53 -23.59 5.16
N ALA A 97 13.59 -22.85 4.82
CA ALA A 97 13.76 -22.27 3.49
C ALA A 97 13.89 -23.37 2.41
N GLN A 98 14.74 -24.38 2.61
CA GLN A 98 14.94 -25.51 1.69
C GLN A 98 13.67 -26.38 1.53
N ARG A 99 12.84 -26.55 2.57
CA ARG A 99 11.53 -27.22 2.46
C ARG A 99 10.53 -26.40 1.66
N THR A 100 10.58 -25.09 1.75
CA THR A 100 9.81 -24.19 0.86
C THR A 100 10.36 -24.28 -0.58
N THR A 101 11.65 -24.58 -0.74
CA THR A 101 12.39 -24.66 -2.01
C THR A 101 12.11 -25.91 -2.83
N GLN A 102 11.98 -27.08 -2.19
CA GLN A 102 11.68 -28.35 -2.89
C GLN A 102 10.25 -28.42 -3.43
N GLN A 103 9.39 -27.44 -3.11
CA GLN A 103 7.97 -27.56 -3.33
C GLN A 103 7.42 -26.68 -4.44
N ILE A 104 8.15 -25.76 -5.10
CA ILE A 104 7.57 -24.98 -6.21
C ILE A 104 8.20 -25.44 -7.54
N PRO A 105 7.49 -26.24 -8.36
CA PRO A 105 8.03 -26.78 -9.61
C PRO A 105 8.54 -25.69 -10.54
N GLY A 106 9.71 -25.91 -11.16
CA GLY A 106 10.30 -24.96 -12.12
C GLY A 106 11.14 -23.84 -11.51
N TYR A 107 11.22 -23.73 -10.18
CA TYR A 107 12.00 -22.68 -9.50
C TYR A 107 13.00 -23.25 -8.50
N VAL A 108 14.19 -22.67 -8.44
CA VAL A 108 15.22 -22.98 -7.44
C VAL A 108 15.42 -21.76 -6.55
N ILE A 109 14.88 -21.78 -5.34
CA ILE A 109 15.14 -20.76 -4.33
C ILE A 109 16.64 -20.71 -4.02
N LYS A 110 17.18 -19.50 -3.95
CA LYS A 110 18.59 -19.23 -3.65
C LYS A 110 18.79 -18.72 -2.24
N ARG A 111 18.00 -17.71 -1.85
CA ARG A 111 18.07 -17.11 -0.51
C ARG A 111 16.79 -16.37 -0.18
N LYS A 112 16.56 -16.10 1.10
CA LYS A 112 15.49 -15.21 1.56
C LYS A 112 15.88 -13.75 1.28
N LEU A 113 14.95 -12.97 0.73
CA LEU A 113 15.08 -11.52 0.54
C LEU A 113 14.52 -10.76 1.74
N GLY A 114 13.37 -11.21 2.27
CA GLY A 114 12.73 -10.56 3.40
C GLY A 114 11.62 -11.42 4.02
N ALA A 115 11.11 -10.98 5.17
CA ALA A 115 9.86 -11.48 5.72
C ALA A 115 9.10 -10.34 6.39
N GLY A 116 7.81 -10.27 6.09
CA GLY A 116 6.85 -9.42 6.78
C GLY A 116 5.79 -10.24 7.51
N ALA A 117 4.78 -9.52 8.00
CA ALA A 117 3.58 -10.06 8.63
C ALA A 117 2.87 -11.14 7.81
N MET A 118 2.80 -10.85 6.51
CA MET A 118 1.87 -11.42 5.55
C MET A 118 2.57 -12.35 4.56
N ALA A 119 3.88 -12.26 4.40
CA ALA A 119 4.62 -13.10 3.46
C ALA A 119 6.11 -13.21 3.77
N LYS A 120 6.71 -14.30 3.32
CA LYS A 120 8.16 -14.43 3.17
C LYS A 120 8.49 -14.25 1.68
N VAL A 121 9.52 -13.46 1.38
CA VAL A 121 9.96 -13.22 -0.01
C VAL A 121 11.33 -13.85 -0.21
N TYR A 122 11.49 -14.56 -1.31
CA TYR A 122 12.69 -15.33 -1.64
C TYR A 122 13.22 -14.94 -3.03
N LEU A 123 14.53 -14.91 -3.18
CA LEU A 123 15.19 -14.89 -4.48
C LEU A 123 15.22 -16.32 -5.00
N ALA A 124 14.79 -16.52 -6.24
CA ALA A 124 14.81 -17.81 -6.91
C ALA A 124 15.35 -17.67 -8.33
N LYS A 125 15.78 -18.79 -8.90
CA LYS A 125 16.08 -18.91 -10.34
C LYS A 125 14.95 -19.70 -10.99
N GLN A 126 14.27 -19.13 -11.98
CA GLN A 126 13.32 -19.82 -12.83
C GLN A 126 14.11 -20.65 -13.86
N LEU A 127 13.90 -21.97 -13.86
CA LEU A 127 14.70 -22.90 -14.65
C LEU A 127 14.43 -22.80 -16.15
N SER A 128 13.17 -22.60 -16.54
CA SER A 128 12.76 -22.59 -17.96
C SER A 128 13.30 -21.40 -18.77
N LEU A 129 13.51 -20.26 -18.11
CA LEU A 129 13.95 -19.00 -18.74
C LEU A 129 15.34 -18.55 -18.28
N ASP A 130 16.02 -19.36 -17.46
CA ASP A 130 17.32 -19.07 -16.87
C ASP A 130 17.46 -17.70 -16.16
N ARG A 131 16.37 -17.18 -15.58
CA ARG A 131 16.34 -15.83 -14.96
C ARG A 131 16.12 -15.84 -13.46
N TYR A 132 16.57 -14.79 -12.78
CA TYR A 132 16.24 -14.55 -11.38
C TYR A 132 14.85 -13.93 -11.22
N VAL A 133 14.13 -14.38 -10.19
CA VAL A 133 12.78 -13.91 -9.84
C VAL A 133 12.66 -13.77 -8.33
N ALA A 134 11.73 -12.92 -7.88
CA ALA A 134 11.32 -12.87 -6.49
C ALA A 134 10.04 -13.71 -6.32
N ILE A 135 10.01 -14.58 -5.31
CA ILE A 135 8.85 -15.42 -4.98
C ILE A 135 8.35 -15.03 -3.60
N LYS A 136 7.15 -14.48 -3.55
CA LYS A 136 6.42 -14.16 -2.32
C LYS A 136 5.56 -15.37 -1.96
N VAL A 137 5.78 -15.93 -0.77
CA VAL A 137 5.09 -17.13 -0.27
C VAL A 137 4.22 -16.76 0.92
N LEU A 138 2.95 -17.18 0.87
CA LEU A 138 2.01 -16.97 1.96
C LEU A 138 2.33 -17.87 3.17
N PRO A 139 2.34 -17.34 4.40
CA PRO A 139 2.51 -18.11 5.62
C PRO A 139 1.35 -19.10 5.81
N LYS A 140 1.66 -20.30 6.33
CA LYS A 140 0.67 -21.36 6.58
C LYS A 140 -0.54 -20.92 7.41
N LYS A 141 -0.36 -19.98 8.35
CA LYS A 141 -1.47 -19.44 9.17
C LYS A 141 -2.58 -18.77 8.36
N PHE A 142 -2.27 -18.31 7.13
CA PHE A 142 -3.23 -17.69 6.23
C PHE A 142 -3.67 -18.63 5.11
N SER A 143 -2.99 -19.76 4.90
CA SER A 143 -3.34 -20.74 3.86
C SER A 143 -4.55 -21.63 4.23
N SER A 144 -5.13 -21.47 5.42
CA SER A 144 -6.38 -22.13 5.82
C SER A 144 -7.63 -21.28 5.58
N SER A 145 -7.47 -19.98 5.29
CA SER A 145 -8.59 -19.08 5.01
C SER A 145 -8.84 -18.98 3.51
N ALA A 146 -9.90 -19.65 3.02
CA ALA A 146 -10.30 -19.61 1.61
C ALA A 146 -10.48 -18.16 1.10
N GLN A 147 -11.06 -17.29 1.93
CA GLN A 147 -11.26 -15.87 1.60
C GLN A 147 -9.93 -15.11 1.44
N PHE A 148 -8.90 -15.45 2.22
CA PHE A 148 -7.59 -14.83 2.08
C PHE A 148 -6.86 -15.30 0.82
N ILE A 149 -6.97 -16.60 0.52
CA ILE A 149 -6.40 -17.19 -0.69
C ILE A 149 -7.04 -16.60 -1.95
N GLU A 150 -8.38 -16.57 -2.03
CA GLU A 150 -9.09 -16.01 -3.19
C GLU A 150 -8.65 -14.57 -3.47
N ARG A 151 -8.50 -13.75 -2.43
CA ARG A 151 -8.02 -12.37 -2.53
C ARG A 151 -6.58 -12.31 -3.05
N PHE A 152 -5.69 -13.12 -2.50
CA PHE A 152 -4.30 -13.21 -2.95
C PHE A 152 -4.20 -13.52 -4.47
N TYR A 153 -5.02 -14.44 -4.98
CA TYR A 153 -5.08 -14.72 -6.41
C TYR A 153 -5.66 -13.57 -7.23
N LYS A 154 -6.75 -12.95 -6.78
CA LYS A 154 -7.36 -11.79 -7.47
C LYS A 154 -6.38 -10.61 -7.56
N GLU A 155 -5.65 -10.33 -6.50
CA GLU A 155 -4.63 -9.29 -6.46
C GLU A 155 -3.45 -9.64 -7.38
N GLY A 156 -2.97 -10.88 -7.35
CA GLY A 156 -1.94 -11.35 -8.28
C GLY A 156 -2.36 -11.23 -9.75
N GLN A 157 -3.60 -11.58 -10.07
CA GLN A 157 -4.17 -11.41 -11.42
C GLN A 157 -4.32 -9.93 -11.81
N ALA A 158 -4.69 -9.06 -10.87
CA ALA A 158 -4.78 -7.62 -11.12
C ALA A 158 -3.38 -7.03 -11.39
N ALA A 159 -2.39 -7.38 -10.57
CA ALA A 159 -1.00 -6.96 -10.76
C ALA A 159 -0.42 -7.45 -12.10
N ALA A 160 -0.81 -8.64 -12.57
CA ALA A 160 -0.40 -9.16 -13.87
C ALA A 160 -0.92 -8.36 -15.09
N LYS A 161 -1.98 -7.56 -14.92
CA LYS A 161 -2.49 -6.67 -15.97
C LYS A 161 -1.69 -5.37 -16.12
N LEU A 162 -0.79 -5.10 -15.17
CA LEU A 162 0.06 -3.92 -15.17
C LEU A 162 1.39 -4.29 -15.81
N ASN A 163 1.76 -3.55 -16.86
CA ASN A 163 3.06 -3.67 -17.52
C ASN A 163 3.61 -2.27 -17.72
N HIS A 164 4.58 -1.90 -16.88
CA HIS A 164 5.15 -0.57 -16.82
C HIS A 164 6.60 -0.66 -16.33
N PRO A 165 7.55 0.13 -16.88
CA PRO A 165 8.95 0.11 -16.46
C PRO A 165 9.12 0.38 -14.95
N ASN A 166 8.26 1.24 -14.38
CA ASN A 166 8.30 1.63 -12.97
C ASN A 166 7.35 0.82 -12.05
N ILE A 167 6.83 -0.33 -12.50
CA ILE A 167 6.09 -1.28 -11.67
C ILE A 167 6.85 -2.60 -11.66
N VAL A 168 6.95 -3.25 -10.48
CA VAL A 168 7.51 -4.61 -10.38
C VAL A 168 6.57 -5.57 -11.09
N GLN A 169 7.05 -6.18 -12.18
CA GLN A 169 6.20 -7.03 -13.03
C GLN A 169 5.81 -8.32 -12.31
N ALA A 170 4.52 -8.64 -12.32
CA ALA A 170 4.01 -9.95 -11.93
C ALA A 170 4.24 -10.97 -13.07
N TYR A 171 4.71 -12.16 -12.74
CA TYR A 171 4.94 -13.23 -13.72
C TYR A 171 3.99 -14.41 -13.56
N ASP A 172 3.71 -14.83 -12.32
CA ASP A 172 2.97 -16.05 -12.06
C ASP A 172 2.31 -16.01 -10.68
N VAL A 173 1.21 -16.74 -10.51
CA VAL A 173 0.55 -16.95 -9.23
C VAL A 173 0.04 -18.38 -9.17
N GLY A 174 0.36 -19.08 -8.09
CA GLY A 174 0.13 -20.52 -8.05
C GLY A 174 0.08 -21.10 -6.65
N GLN A 175 -0.24 -22.39 -6.61
CA GLN A 175 -0.20 -23.21 -5.40
C GLN A 175 0.74 -24.38 -5.66
N SER A 176 1.51 -24.76 -4.65
CA SER A 176 2.15 -26.05 -4.65
C SER A 176 2.15 -26.66 -3.26
N GLY A 177 1.56 -27.85 -3.16
CA GLY A 177 1.20 -28.44 -1.87
C GLY A 177 0.32 -27.48 -1.07
N GLU A 178 0.76 -27.14 0.13
CA GLU A 178 0.05 -26.21 1.05
C GLU A 178 0.47 -24.74 0.86
N TYR A 179 1.40 -24.45 -0.06
CA TYR A 179 1.98 -23.13 -0.21
C TYR A 179 1.36 -22.40 -1.41
N HIS A 180 0.77 -21.25 -1.13
CA HIS A 180 0.39 -20.28 -2.16
C HIS A 180 1.54 -19.31 -2.39
N TYR A 181 1.83 -19.02 -3.65
CA TYR A 181 2.97 -18.19 -4.04
C TYR A 181 2.63 -17.25 -5.19
N PHE A 182 3.39 -16.17 -5.25
CA PHE A 182 3.35 -15.17 -6.29
C PHE A 182 4.78 -14.90 -6.77
N VAL A 183 5.01 -15.05 -8.07
CA VAL A 183 6.30 -14.85 -8.71
C VAL A 183 6.29 -13.50 -9.41
N MET A 184 7.34 -12.72 -9.17
CA MET A 184 7.48 -11.37 -9.68
C MET A 184 8.92 -11.09 -10.08
N GLU A 185 9.10 -9.98 -10.78
CA GLU A 185 10.41 -9.43 -11.13
C GLU A 185 11.31 -9.33 -9.89
N TYR A 186 12.54 -9.81 -10.03
CA TYR A 186 13.59 -9.53 -9.05
C TYR A 186 14.27 -8.21 -9.41
N VAL A 187 14.05 -7.19 -8.60
CA VAL A 187 14.76 -5.91 -8.72
C VAL A 187 16.07 -6.01 -7.94
N ASP A 188 17.19 -6.05 -8.66
CA ASP A 188 18.53 -6.03 -8.05
C ASP A 188 18.87 -4.61 -7.59
N GLY A 189 18.66 -4.34 -6.30
CA GLY A 189 18.69 -2.98 -5.78
C GLY A 189 18.33 -2.88 -4.30
N LYS A 190 18.10 -1.66 -3.84
CA LYS A 190 17.70 -1.32 -2.46
C LYS A 190 16.33 -0.65 -2.46
N THR A 191 15.59 -0.72 -1.35
CA THR A 191 14.39 0.13 -1.22
C THR A 191 14.79 1.58 -0.96
N VAL A 192 13.92 2.53 -1.27
CA VAL A 192 14.09 3.95 -0.89
C VAL A 192 14.28 4.06 0.62
N PHE A 193 13.59 3.22 1.40
CA PHE A 193 13.78 3.14 2.85
C PHE A 193 15.22 2.78 3.24
N ASP A 194 15.79 1.75 2.61
CA ASP A 194 17.17 1.33 2.91
C ASP A 194 18.18 2.43 2.55
N VAL A 195 17.97 3.13 1.43
CA VAL A 195 18.82 4.26 1.03
C VAL A 195 18.74 5.42 2.02
N MET A 196 17.56 5.75 2.55
CA MET A 196 17.43 6.77 3.61
C MET A 196 18.11 6.34 4.91
N GLN A 197 18.06 5.06 5.26
CA GLN A 197 18.75 4.58 6.47
C GLN A 197 20.27 4.70 6.34
N ASP A 198 20.81 4.50 5.13
CA ASP A 198 22.24 4.62 4.88
C ASP A 198 22.70 6.09 4.77
N ASN A 199 21.90 6.95 4.14
CA ASN A 199 22.30 8.31 3.73
C ASN A 199 21.58 9.44 4.49
N GLY A 200 20.62 9.11 5.35
CA GLY A 200 19.74 10.04 6.06
C GLY A 200 18.56 10.54 5.22
N ARG A 201 18.85 11.27 4.13
CA ARG A 201 17.83 11.85 3.25
C ARG A 201 18.33 11.99 1.81
N PHE A 202 17.41 12.14 0.87
CA PHE A 202 17.73 12.37 -0.53
C PHE A 202 18.00 13.86 -0.81
N ALA A 203 18.82 14.13 -1.83
CA ALA A 203 18.84 15.45 -2.44
C ALA A 203 17.50 15.70 -3.15
N GLU A 204 17.09 16.97 -3.21
CA GLU A 204 15.80 17.37 -3.78
C GLU A 204 15.59 16.84 -5.20
N GLN A 205 16.60 17.01 -6.08
CA GLN A 205 16.52 16.58 -7.48
C GLN A 205 16.39 15.06 -7.62
N ASP A 206 17.16 14.30 -6.84
CA ASP A 206 17.07 12.83 -6.83
C ASP A 206 15.69 12.36 -6.35
N ALA A 207 15.16 13.02 -5.31
CA ALA A 207 13.84 12.71 -4.80
C ALA A 207 12.74 13.02 -5.83
N ILE A 208 12.80 14.17 -6.51
CA ILE A 208 11.87 14.51 -7.60
C ILE A 208 11.89 13.44 -8.70
N ASP A 209 13.08 12.99 -9.13
CA ASP A 209 13.23 12.01 -10.20
C ASP A 209 12.65 10.63 -9.83
N ILE A 210 12.77 10.23 -8.57
CA ILE A 210 12.12 9.01 -8.05
C ILE A 210 10.60 9.20 -8.00
N ILE A 211 10.12 10.32 -7.46
CA ILE A 211 8.68 10.57 -7.30
C ILE A 211 7.99 10.70 -8.65
N LEU A 212 8.62 11.30 -9.66
CA LEU A 212 8.11 11.34 -11.03
C LEU A 212 7.90 9.94 -11.60
N GLN A 213 8.87 9.04 -11.45
CA GLN A 213 8.77 7.65 -11.92
C GLN A 213 7.63 6.88 -11.22
N ILE A 214 7.44 7.11 -9.92
CA ILE A 214 6.37 6.45 -9.16
C ILE A 214 5.01 7.08 -9.44
N ALA A 215 4.92 8.39 -9.67
CA ALA A 215 3.71 9.05 -10.11
C ALA A 215 3.26 8.52 -11.49
N ASP A 216 4.19 8.26 -12.41
CA ASP A 216 3.91 7.66 -13.72
C ASP A 216 3.41 6.21 -13.59
N ALA A 217 4.04 5.41 -12.72
CA ALA A 217 3.55 4.07 -12.37
C ALA A 217 2.12 4.09 -11.82
N LEU A 218 1.83 5.00 -10.90
CA LEU A 218 0.50 5.16 -10.31
C LEU A 218 -0.51 5.65 -11.35
N HIS A 219 -0.15 6.58 -12.23
CA HIS A 219 -0.98 7.01 -13.34
C HIS A 219 -1.40 5.82 -14.22
N HIS A 220 -0.43 4.97 -14.60
CA HIS A 220 -0.68 3.76 -15.40
C HIS A 220 -1.65 2.79 -14.71
N ALA A 221 -1.51 2.61 -13.39
CA ALA A 221 -2.38 1.75 -12.58
C ALA A 221 -3.78 2.34 -12.40
N HIS A 222 -3.89 3.64 -12.12
CA HIS A 222 -5.16 4.35 -11.94
C HIS A 222 -6.01 4.31 -13.22
N ALA A 223 -5.38 4.45 -14.39
CA ALA A 223 -6.05 4.33 -15.69
C ALA A 223 -6.68 2.94 -15.93
N ARG A 224 -6.26 1.93 -15.16
CA ARG A 224 -6.79 0.55 -15.20
C ARG A 224 -7.69 0.23 -14.01
N GLY A 225 -8.10 1.24 -13.25
CA GLY A 225 -8.98 1.10 -12.09
C GLY A 225 -8.30 0.49 -10.87
N PHE A 226 -6.96 0.49 -10.81
CA PHE A 226 -6.20 -0.05 -9.68
C PHE A 226 -5.67 1.08 -8.80
N VAL A 227 -5.93 1.03 -7.49
CA VAL A 227 -5.38 1.96 -6.48
C VAL A 227 -4.46 1.15 -5.56
N HIS A 228 -3.24 1.62 -5.31
CA HIS A 228 -2.22 0.87 -4.57
C HIS A 228 -2.52 0.76 -3.07
N ARG A 229 -2.92 1.85 -2.43
CA ARG A 229 -3.30 1.96 -1.01
C ARG A 229 -2.18 1.74 0.02
N ASP A 230 -0.94 1.50 -0.40
CA ASP A 230 0.20 1.23 0.49
C ASP A 230 1.51 1.77 -0.10
N VAL A 231 1.46 2.97 -0.69
CA VAL A 231 2.66 3.64 -1.19
C VAL A 231 3.50 4.10 -0.01
N LYS A 232 4.76 3.65 0.05
CA LYS A 232 5.72 3.99 1.12
C LYS A 232 7.15 3.71 0.67
N PRO A 233 8.18 4.28 1.32
CA PRO A 233 9.59 4.06 0.97
C PRO A 233 10.02 2.58 0.88
N LYS A 234 9.42 1.69 1.67
CA LYS A 234 9.72 0.24 1.65
C LYS A 234 9.17 -0.49 0.42
N ASN A 235 8.16 0.08 -0.25
CA ASN A 235 7.55 -0.47 -1.45
C ASN A 235 8.09 0.20 -2.72
N VAL A 236 9.02 1.14 -2.62
CA VAL A 236 9.70 1.74 -3.77
C VAL A 236 11.13 1.18 -3.82
N MET A 237 11.43 0.41 -4.87
CA MET A 237 12.75 -0.19 -5.10
C MET A 237 13.55 0.64 -6.10
N MET A 238 14.82 0.87 -5.79
CA MET A 238 15.81 1.48 -6.68
C MET A 238 16.71 0.40 -7.23
N SER A 239 16.62 0.13 -8.53
CA SER A 239 17.57 -0.74 -9.22
C SER A 239 18.96 -0.13 -9.26
N LYS A 240 19.99 -0.96 -9.48
CA LYS A 240 21.37 -0.50 -9.68
C LYS A 240 21.53 0.47 -10.86
N ASP A 241 20.64 0.40 -11.84
CA ASP A 241 20.62 1.26 -13.03
C ASP A 241 19.88 2.60 -12.78
N GLY A 242 19.48 2.89 -11.54
CA GLY A 242 18.81 4.14 -11.17
C GLY A 242 17.30 4.19 -11.47
N VAL A 243 16.71 3.09 -11.93
CA VAL A 243 15.26 3.02 -12.19
C VAL A 243 14.50 2.73 -10.89
N ALA A 244 13.50 3.56 -10.59
CA ALA A 244 12.58 3.38 -9.48
C ALA A 244 11.41 2.47 -9.88
N LYS A 245 11.09 1.48 -9.06
CA LYS A 245 10.02 0.50 -9.30
C LYS A 245 9.12 0.38 -8.08
N LEU A 246 7.81 0.47 -8.31
CA LEU A 246 6.78 0.29 -7.31
C LEU A 246 6.48 -1.20 -7.13
N ALA A 247 6.73 -1.72 -5.93
CA ALA A 247 6.53 -3.10 -5.53
C ALA A 247 5.26 -3.26 -4.68
N ASP A 248 4.88 -4.52 -4.40
CA ASP A 248 3.78 -4.85 -3.50
C ASP A 248 2.46 -4.15 -3.85
N MET A 249 2.01 -4.31 -5.09
CA MET A 249 0.68 -3.88 -5.56
C MET A 249 -0.43 -4.48 -4.69
N GLY A 250 -0.78 -3.79 -3.61
CA GLY A 250 -1.96 -4.00 -2.78
C GLY A 250 -2.24 -5.43 -2.33
N LEU A 251 -1.23 -6.27 -2.11
CA LEU A 251 -1.37 -7.72 -1.83
C LEU A 251 -2.01 -8.08 -0.46
N ALA A 252 -2.68 -7.12 0.19
CA ALA A 252 -3.55 -7.33 1.32
C ALA A 252 -4.21 -5.99 1.71
N ARG A 253 -5.46 -5.77 1.30
CA ARG A 253 -6.49 -5.09 2.12
C ARG A 253 -7.83 -5.11 1.41
N ALA A 254 -8.54 -6.22 1.61
CA ALA A 254 -9.98 -6.29 1.43
C ALA A 254 -10.65 -7.03 2.61
N LEU A 255 -10.08 -6.93 3.81
CA LEU A 255 -10.92 -7.00 5.01
C LEU A 255 -11.62 -5.64 5.08
N SER A 256 -12.90 -5.62 5.41
CA SER A 256 -13.58 -4.37 5.75
C SER A 256 -12.66 -3.61 6.72
N ASP A 257 -12.44 -2.31 6.48
CA ASP A 257 -11.42 -1.51 7.18
C ASP A 257 -11.53 -1.56 8.73
N LYS A 258 -12.63 -2.12 9.24
CA LYS A 258 -12.90 -2.40 10.65
C LYS A 258 -12.25 -3.67 11.18
N GLU A 259 -12.35 -4.82 10.49
CA GLU A 259 -11.83 -6.11 10.97
C GLU A 259 -10.31 -6.21 10.83
N ALA A 260 -9.72 -5.55 9.82
CA ALA A 260 -8.27 -5.39 9.73
C ALA A 260 -7.75 -4.50 10.87
N ALA A 261 -8.41 -3.37 11.15
CA ALA A 261 -8.04 -2.49 12.25
C ALA A 261 -8.20 -3.17 13.64
N GLU A 262 -9.24 -3.98 13.83
CA GLU A 262 -9.51 -4.73 15.07
C GLU A 262 -8.57 -5.95 15.23
N ALA A 263 -8.25 -6.70 14.16
CA ALA A 263 -7.26 -7.78 14.22
C ALA A 263 -5.80 -7.26 14.37
N GLU A 264 -5.55 -6.01 13.98
CA GLU A 264 -4.29 -5.29 14.15
C GLU A 264 -4.19 -4.57 15.52
N ALA A 265 -5.29 -4.49 16.27
CA ALA A 265 -5.32 -3.94 17.63
C ALA A 265 -4.55 -4.85 18.60
N GLY A 266 -3.25 -4.57 18.76
CA GLY A 266 -2.34 -5.25 19.69
C GLY A 266 -1.15 -5.94 19.03
N ARG A 267 -1.08 -5.98 17.70
CA ARG A 267 0.10 -6.46 16.93
C ARG A 267 0.26 -5.62 15.67
N ALA A 268 0.76 -4.39 15.83
CA ALA A 268 1.02 -3.45 14.74
C ALA A 268 2.02 -4.04 13.73
N PHE A 269 1.51 -4.57 12.63
CA PHE A 269 2.32 -4.93 11.48
C PHE A 269 2.50 -3.70 10.58
N GLY A 270 3.32 -2.78 11.08
CA GLY A 270 3.68 -1.53 10.41
C GLY A 270 3.16 -0.29 11.12
N THR A 271 3.95 0.77 11.11
CA THR A 271 3.57 2.07 11.65
C THR A 271 2.88 2.89 10.55
N PRO A 272 1.74 3.56 10.83
CA PRO A 272 0.85 4.15 9.83
C PRO A 272 1.35 5.49 9.26
N TYR A 273 2.67 5.70 9.18
CA TYR A 273 3.31 6.97 8.82
C TYR A 273 2.99 7.51 7.40
N TYR A 274 2.35 6.70 6.55
CA TYR A 274 2.04 7.05 5.16
C TYR A 274 0.56 6.82 4.83
N ILE A 275 -0.28 6.50 5.83
CA ILE A 275 -1.68 6.18 5.61
C ILE A 275 -2.47 7.45 5.28
N SER A 276 -3.42 7.36 4.35
CA SER A 276 -4.27 8.50 4.03
C SER A 276 -5.41 8.71 5.05
N PRO A 277 -5.90 9.95 5.23
CA PRO A 277 -7.04 10.25 6.10
C PRO A 277 -8.29 9.42 5.81
N GLU A 278 -8.61 9.22 4.54
CA GLU A 278 -9.78 8.45 4.10
C GLU A 278 -9.66 6.95 4.40
N GLN A 279 -8.44 6.38 4.38
CA GLN A 279 -8.20 5.01 4.83
C GLN A 279 -8.40 4.87 6.34
N ILE A 280 -7.94 5.85 7.13
CA ILE A 280 -8.15 5.84 8.59
C ILE A 280 -9.64 5.90 8.93
N ARG A 281 -10.42 6.68 8.16
CA ARG A 281 -11.88 6.78 8.33
C ARG A 281 -12.65 5.55 7.85
N GLY A 282 -11.99 4.60 7.19
CA GLY A 282 -12.64 3.43 6.58
C GLY A 282 -13.62 3.81 5.48
N GLU A 283 -13.31 4.85 4.70
CA GLU A 283 -14.17 5.26 3.58
C GLU A 283 -14.18 4.19 2.49
N VAL A 284 -15.37 3.73 2.08
CA VAL A 284 -15.51 2.65 1.08
C VAL A 284 -15.01 3.07 -0.30
N ASN A 285 -15.15 4.35 -0.65
CA ASN A 285 -14.79 4.89 -1.96
C ASN A 285 -13.39 5.50 -1.93
N ILE A 286 -12.37 4.64 -1.90
CA ILE A 286 -10.94 5.02 -1.96
C ILE A 286 -10.54 5.20 -3.43
N GLY A 287 -10.04 6.39 -3.78
CA GLY A 287 -9.68 6.77 -5.15
C GLY A 287 -8.18 7.06 -5.32
N PRO A 288 -7.75 7.43 -6.55
CA PRO A 288 -6.36 7.80 -6.87
C PRO A 288 -5.68 8.78 -5.89
N GLN A 289 -6.46 9.71 -5.33
CA GLN A 289 -5.97 10.73 -4.39
C GLN A 289 -5.36 10.13 -3.11
N THR A 290 -5.73 8.88 -2.77
CA THR A 290 -5.12 8.14 -1.65
C THR A 290 -3.66 7.83 -1.91
N ASP A 291 -3.34 7.34 -3.11
CA ASP A 291 -1.95 7.04 -3.46
C ASP A 291 -1.11 8.32 -3.58
N ILE A 292 -1.72 9.42 -4.06
CA ILE A 292 -1.07 10.74 -4.11
C ILE A 292 -0.69 11.22 -2.70
N TYR A 293 -1.58 11.03 -1.71
CA TYR A 293 -1.27 11.38 -0.32
C TYR A 293 -0.12 10.55 0.24
N SER A 294 -0.18 9.23 0.06
CA SER A 294 0.86 8.32 0.54
C SER A 294 2.21 8.54 -0.16
N LEU A 295 2.18 8.90 -1.45
CA LEU A 295 3.37 9.35 -2.19
C LEU A 295 3.89 10.69 -1.67
N GLY A 296 3.00 11.61 -1.26
CA GLY A 296 3.38 12.89 -0.64
C GLY A 296 4.08 12.69 0.71
N ALA A 297 3.53 11.81 1.55
CA ALA A 297 4.16 11.40 2.80
C ALA A 297 5.52 10.72 2.58
N THR A 298 5.63 9.92 1.51
CA THR A 298 6.90 9.32 1.07
C THR A 298 7.89 10.40 0.65
N PHE A 299 7.46 11.36 -0.16
CA PHE A 299 8.31 12.45 -0.66
C PHE A 299 8.79 13.34 0.48
N TYR A 300 7.89 13.75 1.38
CA TYR A 300 8.20 14.48 2.61
C TYR A 300 9.34 13.79 3.39
N HIS A 301 9.21 12.49 3.62
CA HIS A 301 10.21 11.74 4.36
C HIS A 301 11.54 11.67 3.62
N MET A 302 11.51 11.47 2.30
CA MET A 302 12.72 11.45 1.48
C MET A 302 13.53 12.75 1.57
N VAL A 303 12.86 13.91 1.57
CA VAL A 303 13.56 15.20 1.50
C VAL A 303 13.86 15.83 2.86
N THR A 304 13.11 15.46 3.91
CA THR A 304 13.34 15.96 5.27
C THR A 304 14.18 15.00 6.12
N GLY A 305 14.15 13.70 5.81
CA GLY A 305 14.69 12.63 6.67
C GLY A 305 13.80 12.31 7.88
N GLN A 306 12.59 12.89 7.95
CA GLN A 306 11.63 12.68 9.03
C GLN A 306 10.26 12.31 8.47
N VAL A 307 9.52 11.46 9.15
CA VAL A 307 8.12 11.19 8.77
C VAL A 307 7.26 12.45 8.94
N PRO A 308 6.19 12.64 8.15
CA PRO A 308 5.35 13.84 8.22
C PRO A 308 4.64 13.99 9.57
N PHE A 309 4.25 12.87 10.18
CA PHE A 309 3.66 12.83 11.51
C PHE A 309 4.27 11.67 12.29
N ASP A 310 4.72 11.94 13.51
CA ASP A 310 5.23 10.91 14.43
C ASP A 310 4.39 10.88 15.71
N GLY A 311 4.46 9.79 16.45
CA GLY A 311 3.64 9.62 17.65
C GLY A 311 4.03 8.40 18.47
N ALA A 312 3.71 8.43 19.76
CA ALA A 312 4.09 7.40 20.72
C ALA A 312 3.48 6.00 20.40
N ASN A 313 2.42 5.96 19.60
CA ASN A 313 1.79 4.72 19.17
C ASN A 313 1.09 4.91 17.79
N PRO A 314 0.72 3.81 17.10
CA PRO A 314 0.06 3.90 15.79
C PRO A 314 -1.21 4.74 15.77
N SER A 315 -2.04 4.68 16.81
CA SER A 315 -3.30 5.44 16.89
C SER A 315 -3.03 6.95 16.94
N ALA A 316 -2.01 7.37 17.69
CA ALA A 316 -1.57 8.76 17.73
C ALA A 316 -1.14 9.24 16.34
N VAL A 317 -0.31 8.47 15.62
CA VAL A 317 0.11 8.81 14.25
C VAL A 317 -1.09 8.93 13.30
N MET A 318 -2.06 8.01 13.38
CA MET A 318 -3.29 8.10 12.59
C MET A 318 -4.11 9.37 12.93
N HIS A 319 -4.17 9.75 14.21
CA HIS A 319 -4.85 10.96 14.65
C HIS A 319 -4.22 12.22 14.02
N GLU A 320 -2.89 12.31 14.00
CA GLU A 320 -2.16 13.41 13.37
C GLU A 320 -2.46 13.49 11.86
N HIS A 321 -2.45 12.34 11.16
CA HIS A 321 -2.87 12.29 9.76
C HIS A 321 -4.28 12.85 9.54
N LEU A 322 -5.20 12.71 10.50
CA LEU A 322 -6.56 13.25 10.40
C LEU A 322 -6.68 14.74 10.76
N LYS A 323 -5.87 15.24 11.70
CA LYS A 323 -6.15 16.51 12.41
C LYS A 323 -5.02 17.53 12.41
N ALA A 324 -3.77 17.09 12.48
CA ALA A 324 -2.65 17.99 12.63
C ALA A 324 -2.26 18.65 11.31
N ASP A 325 -1.88 19.92 11.37
CA ASP A 325 -1.31 20.62 10.24
C ASP A 325 0.07 20.04 9.91
N LEU A 326 0.37 19.90 8.63
CA LEU A 326 1.69 19.46 8.19
C LEU A 326 2.68 20.59 8.47
N VAL A 327 3.79 20.28 9.14
CA VAL A 327 4.92 21.22 9.20
C VAL A 327 5.48 21.35 7.79
N PRO A 328 5.58 22.56 7.21
CA PRO A 328 6.10 22.73 5.85
C PRO A 328 7.48 22.04 5.68
N PRO A 329 7.68 21.26 4.61
CA PRO A 329 8.94 20.56 4.36
C PRO A 329 10.18 21.45 4.42
N ASP A 330 10.08 22.68 3.91
CA ASP A 330 11.16 23.67 3.91
C ASP A 330 11.45 24.26 5.31
N HIS A 331 10.50 24.23 6.24
CA HIS A 331 10.75 24.55 7.64
C HIS A 331 11.59 23.47 8.34
N VAL A 332 11.47 22.21 7.92
CA VAL A 332 12.28 21.09 8.44
C VAL A 332 13.62 20.98 7.70
N ASN A 333 13.63 21.22 6.39
CA ASN A 333 14.82 21.29 5.55
C ASN A 333 14.88 22.61 4.77
N PRO A 334 15.50 23.67 5.33
CA PRO A 334 15.59 24.99 4.69
C PRO A 334 16.37 25.05 3.37
N LYS A 335 16.93 23.94 2.91
CA LYS A 335 17.59 23.82 1.60
C LYS A 335 16.61 23.50 0.47
N LEU A 336 15.35 23.18 0.79
CA LEU A 336 14.35 22.86 -0.21
C LEU A 336 13.86 24.11 -0.94
N SER A 337 13.55 23.95 -2.21
CA SER A 337 12.88 24.98 -2.98
C SER A 337 11.43 25.14 -2.52
N PRO A 338 10.89 26.38 -2.54
CA PRO A 338 9.48 26.62 -2.19
C PRO A 338 8.51 25.79 -3.05
N GLY A 339 8.82 25.63 -4.34
CA GLY A 339 7.98 24.84 -5.24
C GLY A 339 7.84 23.38 -4.83
N VAL A 340 8.91 22.75 -4.33
CA VAL A 340 8.83 21.38 -3.81
C VAL A 340 8.01 21.31 -2.52
N SER A 341 8.15 22.31 -1.64
CA SER A 341 7.33 22.39 -0.43
C SER A 341 5.85 22.47 -0.77
N GLU A 342 5.47 23.39 -1.65
CA GLU A 342 4.09 23.60 -2.11
C GLU A 342 3.49 22.31 -2.72
N VAL A 343 4.27 21.60 -3.55
CA VAL A 343 3.84 20.32 -4.15
C VAL A 343 3.55 19.29 -3.07
N ILE A 344 4.46 19.09 -2.10
CA ILE A 344 4.29 18.11 -1.02
C ILE A 344 3.09 18.47 -0.14
N GLU A 345 2.93 19.74 0.21
CA GLU A 345 1.80 20.23 1.01
C GLU A 345 0.46 19.97 0.29
N MET A 346 0.39 20.22 -1.02
CA MET A 346 -0.81 19.92 -1.81
C MET A 346 -1.10 18.41 -1.88
N MET A 347 -0.08 17.57 -2.10
CA MET A 347 -0.23 16.11 -2.08
C MET A 347 -0.80 15.62 -0.75
N MET A 348 -0.38 16.24 0.35
CA MET A 348 -0.74 15.86 1.72
C MET A 348 -1.93 16.62 2.30
N ALA A 349 -2.69 17.36 1.49
CA ALA A 349 -3.90 18.04 1.95
C ALA A 349 -4.89 17.03 2.57
N LYS A 350 -5.50 17.38 3.71
CA LYS A 350 -6.38 16.44 4.44
C LYS A 350 -7.63 16.07 3.64
N SER A 351 -8.17 17.02 2.89
CA SER A 351 -9.28 16.80 1.97
C SER A 351 -8.78 16.33 0.60
N ARG A 352 -9.32 15.22 0.09
CA ARG A 352 -9.01 14.70 -1.25
C ARG A 352 -9.28 15.71 -2.37
N ARG A 353 -10.22 16.63 -2.17
CA ARG A 353 -10.58 17.69 -3.15
C ARG A 353 -9.54 18.80 -3.23
N GLN A 354 -8.69 18.93 -2.22
CA GLN A 354 -7.62 19.93 -2.17
C GLN A 354 -6.27 19.38 -2.65
N ARG A 355 -6.20 18.07 -2.95
CA ARG A 355 -5.03 17.43 -3.56
C ARG A 355 -5.08 17.55 -5.07
N TYR A 356 -4.00 17.13 -5.73
CA TYR A 356 -4.03 16.81 -7.15
C TYR A 356 -5.13 15.80 -7.48
N GLN A 357 -5.89 16.05 -8.55
CA GLN A 357 -6.97 15.16 -8.96
C GLN A 357 -6.47 14.00 -9.82
N SER A 358 -5.27 14.11 -10.39
CA SER A 358 -4.60 13.04 -11.12
C SER A 358 -3.09 13.05 -10.89
N CYS A 359 -2.44 11.89 -11.12
CA CYS A 359 -0.98 11.80 -11.14
C CYS A 359 -0.37 12.59 -12.30
N GLN A 360 -1.13 12.87 -13.37
CA GLN A 360 -0.66 13.68 -14.49
C GLN A 360 -0.46 15.14 -14.07
N ASP A 361 -1.41 15.70 -13.31
CA ASP A 361 -1.33 17.04 -12.74
C ASP A 361 -0.12 17.17 -11.81
N LEU A 362 0.05 16.18 -10.92
CA LEU A 362 1.21 16.10 -10.03
C LEU A 362 2.54 16.08 -10.82
N MET A 363 2.63 15.26 -11.86
CA MET A 363 3.84 15.18 -12.68
C MET A 363 4.14 16.48 -13.43
N ALA A 364 3.13 17.26 -13.81
CA ALA A 364 3.34 18.56 -14.43
C ALA A 364 4.05 19.52 -13.47
N ASP A 365 3.54 19.66 -12.24
CA ASP A 365 4.12 20.53 -11.23
C ASP A 365 5.49 20.05 -10.74
N LEU A 366 5.71 18.73 -10.60
CA LEU A 366 7.03 18.18 -10.28
C LEU A 366 8.08 18.51 -11.36
N ARG A 367 7.71 18.51 -12.65
CA ARG A 367 8.63 18.90 -13.74
C ARG A 367 8.97 20.38 -13.68
N MET A 368 8.02 21.25 -13.31
CA MET A 368 8.28 22.67 -13.12
C MET A 368 9.20 22.91 -11.91
N ALA A 369 8.90 22.29 -10.77
CA ALA A 369 9.72 22.36 -9.57
C ALA A 369 11.15 21.86 -9.81
N ARG A 370 11.31 20.77 -10.59
CA ARG A 370 12.62 20.26 -11.00
C ARG A 370 13.46 21.32 -11.73
N GLN A 371 12.82 22.16 -12.55
CA GLN A 371 13.45 23.23 -13.33
C GLN A 371 13.60 24.53 -12.53
N GLY A 372 13.25 24.56 -11.24
CA GLY A 372 13.25 25.76 -10.41
C GLY A 372 12.12 26.74 -10.72
N GLN A 373 11.09 26.31 -11.45
CA GLN A 373 9.89 27.10 -11.75
C GLN A 373 8.83 26.87 -10.67
N SER A 374 8.00 27.87 -10.42
CA SER A 374 6.85 27.72 -9.52
C SER A 374 5.86 26.69 -10.08
N PRO A 375 5.34 25.76 -9.26
CA PRO A 375 4.32 24.82 -9.69
C PRO A 375 3.05 25.56 -10.15
N SER A 376 2.42 25.11 -11.23
CA SER A 376 1.26 25.79 -11.81
C SER A 376 -0.05 25.56 -11.06
N ILE A 377 -0.16 24.43 -10.35
CA ILE A 377 -1.40 23.99 -9.69
C ILE A 377 -1.27 24.17 -8.17
N ALA A 378 -0.13 23.79 -7.58
CA ALA A 378 0.09 23.92 -6.14
C ALA A 378 0.33 25.36 -5.69
N HIS A 379 0.92 26.20 -6.55
CA HIS A 379 1.20 27.58 -6.19
C HIS A 379 -0.10 28.35 -6.00
N LYS A 380 -0.23 28.98 -4.84
CA LYS A 380 -1.34 29.91 -4.55
C LYS A 380 -0.81 31.30 -4.77
N GLU A 381 -1.27 31.99 -5.82
CA GLU A 381 -1.04 33.43 -5.92
C GLU A 381 -1.60 34.10 -4.66
N LEU A 382 -0.71 34.73 -3.89
CA LEU A 382 -1.13 35.62 -2.82
C LEU A 382 -1.75 36.85 -3.48
N ASP A 383 -3.08 36.93 -3.43
CA ASP A 383 -3.80 38.13 -3.87
C ASP A 383 -3.49 39.29 -2.91
N LEU A 384 -2.40 39.99 -3.21
CA LEU A 384 -1.91 41.17 -2.49
C LEU A 384 -2.78 42.41 -2.75
N SER A 385 -3.82 42.32 -3.60
CA SER A 385 -4.71 43.46 -3.88
C SER A 385 -5.43 43.95 -2.62
N GLY A 386 -5.71 43.06 -1.66
CA GLY A 386 -6.35 43.40 -0.39
C GLY A 386 -5.47 44.18 0.60
N LEU A 387 -4.14 44.14 0.46
CA LEU A 387 -3.19 44.82 1.36
C LEU A 387 -2.88 46.27 0.95
N THR A 388 -3.27 46.67 -0.26
CA THR A 388 -3.07 48.04 -0.77
C THR A 388 -4.23 49.00 -0.44
N SER A 389 -5.33 48.49 0.10
CA SER A 389 -6.46 49.31 0.58
C SER A 389 -6.32 49.64 2.06
N GLY A 390 -5.30 50.42 2.40
CA GLY A 390 -5.06 50.82 3.79
C GLY A 390 -4.15 52.03 3.92
N THR A 391 -4.79 53.21 4.00
CA THR A 391 -4.34 54.48 4.60
C THR A 391 -4.07 55.64 3.64
N VAL A 392 -5.12 56.22 3.07
CA VAL A 392 -5.12 57.66 2.71
C VAL A 392 -5.78 58.41 3.85
N LEU A 393 -4.97 59.09 4.67
CA LEU A 393 -5.45 60.09 5.63
C LEU A 393 -6.08 61.26 4.86
N PRO A 394 -7.21 61.82 5.31
CA PRO A 394 -7.86 62.92 4.62
C PRO A 394 -7.11 64.23 4.93
N ASN A 395 -6.33 64.74 3.99
CA ASN A 395 -5.90 66.13 4.01
C ASN A 395 -6.94 66.99 3.28
N GLY A 396 -7.64 67.82 4.04
CA GLY A 396 -8.50 68.87 3.50
C GLY A 396 -7.69 70.07 2.99
N SER A 397 -8.18 70.68 1.91
CA SER A 397 -8.35 72.13 1.70
C SER A 397 -8.19 72.53 0.22
N GLY A 398 -9.04 73.46 -0.23
CA GLY A 398 -8.63 74.46 -1.23
C GLY A 398 -9.14 74.30 -2.67
N SER A 399 -10.39 74.72 -2.90
CA SER A 399 -10.82 75.70 -3.93
C SER A 399 -10.00 75.85 -5.24
N ARG A 400 -10.63 75.66 -6.42
CA ARG A 400 -11.06 76.74 -7.34
C ARG A 400 -11.48 76.23 -8.74
N ASN A 401 -12.51 76.90 -9.26
CA ASN A 401 -13.12 76.82 -10.61
C ASN A 401 -12.16 77.20 -11.76
N ALA A 402 -12.41 76.62 -12.95
CA ALA A 402 -12.33 77.29 -14.27
C ALA A 402 -13.08 76.42 -15.32
N ILE A 403 -14.25 76.84 -15.82
CA ILE A 403 -14.47 77.59 -17.09
C ILE A 403 -14.12 76.71 -18.31
N SER A 404 -15.09 75.95 -18.83
CA SER A 404 -15.97 76.27 -19.97
C SER A 404 -15.24 76.58 -21.28
N ASN A 405 -15.29 75.64 -22.22
CA ASN A 405 -15.12 75.90 -23.65
C ASN A 405 -16.25 75.19 -24.40
N GLY A 406 -17.12 75.98 -25.02
CA GLY A 406 -18.06 75.53 -26.03
C GLY A 406 -17.85 76.35 -27.30
N GLY A 407 -18.10 75.72 -28.45
CA GLY A 407 -18.51 76.46 -29.66
C GLY A 407 -17.95 75.97 -30.99
N SER A 408 -18.87 75.47 -31.82
CA SER A 408 -18.87 75.35 -33.30
C SER A 408 -18.15 74.15 -33.94
N SER A 409 -18.75 73.42 -34.90
CA SER A 409 -19.92 73.72 -35.76
C SER A 409 -20.36 72.52 -36.63
N ASN A 410 -21.65 72.53 -37.02
CA ASN A 410 -22.35 71.84 -38.15
C ASN A 410 -22.56 70.32 -38.02
N GLY A 411 -23.78 69.75 -37.99
CA GLY A 411 -24.93 69.85 -38.91
C GLY A 411 -24.80 68.71 -39.95
N SER A 412 -25.69 67.73 -40.17
CA SER A 412 -27.16 67.63 -40.14
C SER A 412 -27.63 66.16 -40.27
N ASP A 413 -28.75 65.84 -39.63
CA ASP A 413 -29.88 64.97 -40.05
C ASP A 413 -29.80 63.44 -40.33
N MET A 414 -30.66 62.75 -39.54
CA MET A 414 -31.63 61.68 -39.87
C MET A 414 -31.25 60.17 -39.81
N ASP A 415 -31.74 59.58 -38.70
CA ASP A 415 -32.58 58.38 -38.51
C ASP A 415 -32.10 56.92 -38.73
N ASP A 416 -32.20 56.17 -37.61
CA ASP A 416 -32.79 54.83 -37.41
C ASP A 416 -32.22 53.62 -38.20
N THR A 417 -31.86 52.46 -37.61
CA THR A 417 -32.39 51.73 -36.45
C THR A 417 -31.48 50.55 -36.02
N ALA A 418 -31.62 50.18 -34.75
CA ALA A 418 -31.52 48.82 -34.16
C ALA A 418 -30.16 48.13 -33.95
N VAL A 419 -29.60 48.30 -32.73
CA VAL A 419 -28.76 47.30 -32.04
C VAL A 419 -29.44 46.92 -30.73
N ALA A 420 -29.62 45.61 -30.49
CA ALA A 420 -30.29 45.03 -29.33
C ALA A 420 -29.46 45.18 -28.03
N PRO A 421 -30.13 45.27 -26.85
CA PRO A 421 -29.47 45.60 -25.59
C PRO A 421 -28.88 44.40 -24.85
N ALA A 422 -27.71 44.60 -24.25
CA ALA A 422 -27.12 43.71 -23.26
C ALA A 422 -27.90 43.76 -21.94
N ILE A 423 -28.46 42.61 -21.54
CA ILE A 423 -29.15 42.42 -20.27
C ILE A 423 -28.11 42.30 -19.15
N ARG A 424 -28.17 43.25 -18.20
CA ARG A 424 -27.62 43.11 -16.85
C ARG A 424 -28.34 41.96 -16.13
N ILE A 425 -27.60 40.94 -15.70
CA ILE A 425 -28.08 39.99 -14.70
C ILE A 425 -27.39 40.31 -13.37
N SER A 426 -28.24 40.61 -12.39
CA SER A 426 -27.92 40.87 -11.00
C SER A 426 -27.51 39.58 -10.29
N ASN A 427 -26.45 39.67 -9.47
CA ASN A 427 -26.08 38.64 -8.52
C ASN A 427 -27.19 38.46 -7.47
N LYS A 428 -27.83 37.29 -7.47
CA LYS A 428 -28.71 36.83 -6.39
C LYS A 428 -27.92 35.89 -5.50
N SER A 429 -27.72 36.31 -4.26
CA SER A 429 -27.14 35.54 -3.16
C SER A 429 -27.91 34.23 -2.94
N SER A 430 -27.24 33.09 -3.13
CA SER A 430 -27.74 31.79 -2.71
C SER A 430 -27.55 31.63 -1.20
N GLY A 431 -28.66 31.67 -0.47
CA GLY A 431 -28.71 31.46 0.98
C GLY A 431 -28.35 30.02 1.36
N SER A 432 -27.69 29.91 2.51
CA SER A 432 -27.29 28.65 3.14
C SER A 432 -28.49 27.81 3.56
N VAL A 433 -28.55 26.56 3.11
CA VAL A 433 -29.59 25.57 3.47
C VAL A 433 -29.41 25.03 4.91
N PHE A 434 -28.40 25.48 5.65
CA PHE A 434 -28.05 24.99 6.98
C PHE A 434 -28.67 25.78 8.15
N GLY A 435 -29.51 26.78 7.88
CA GLY A 435 -30.13 27.62 8.91
C GLY A 435 -31.62 27.37 9.17
N ASP A 436 -32.26 26.45 8.43
CA ASP A 436 -33.70 26.23 8.57
C ASP A 436 -34.02 25.34 9.79
N PRO A 437 -34.73 25.85 10.82
CA PRO A 437 -35.09 25.06 12.00
C PRO A 437 -35.95 23.84 11.65
N ALA A 438 -36.67 23.83 10.51
CA ALA A 438 -37.39 22.66 10.04
C ALA A 438 -36.45 21.52 9.60
N PHE A 439 -35.30 21.85 9.01
CA PHE A 439 -34.28 20.87 8.60
C PHE A 439 -33.60 20.24 9.83
N LEU A 440 -33.30 21.06 10.85
CA LEU A 440 -32.74 20.57 12.11
C LEU A 440 -33.70 19.60 12.82
N LEU A 441 -35.00 19.88 12.80
CA LEU A 441 -36.03 19.00 13.37
C LEU A 441 -36.09 17.65 12.65
N VAL A 442 -35.99 17.64 11.32
CA VAL A 442 -35.97 16.40 10.52
C VAL A 442 -34.72 15.56 10.80
N VAL A 443 -33.55 16.21 10.94
CA VAL A 443 -32.30 15.52 11.29
C VAL A 443 -32.36 14.91 12.70
N VAL A 444 -32.94 15.63 13.67
CA VAL A 444 -33.12 15.13 15.04
C VAL A 444 -34.09 13.95 15.09
N LEU A 445 -35.21 14.01 14.36
CA LEU A 445 -36.18 12.90 14.29
C LEU A 445 -35.59 11.65 13.63
N LEU A 446 -34.78 11.81 12.57
CA LEU A 446 -34.05 10.71 11.94
C LEU A 446 -33.03 10.09 12.91
N PHE A 447 -32.33 10.93 13.68
CA PHE A 447 -31.35 10.44 14.65
C PHE A 447 -32.00 9.67 15.80
N ILE A 448 -33.14 10.15 16.33
CA ILE A 448 -33.91 9.46 17.37
C ILE A 448 -34.43 8.11 16.86
N SER A 449 -34.89 8.04 15.60
CA SER A 449 -35.34 6.78 14.99
C SER A 449 -34.22 5.75 14.84
N VAL A 450 -33.03 6.17 14.40
CA VAL A 450 -31.87 5.28 14.25
C VAL A 450 -31.40 4.77 15.60
N VAL A 451 -31.27 5.64 16.60
CA VAL A 451 -30.85 5.25 17.95
C VAL A 451 -31.89 4.33 18.60
N GLY A 452 -33.18 4.62 18.43
CA GLY A 452 -34.26 3.76 18.94
C GLY A 452 -34.21 2.34 18.36
N ASN A 453 -33.99 2.22 17.04
CA ASN A 453 -33.88 0.91 16.38
C ASN A 453 -32.63 0.13 16.81
N VAL A 454 -31.52 0.81 17.07
CA VAL A 454 -30.30 0.17 17.59
C VAL A 454 -30.50 -0.35 19.01
N ILE A 455 -31.12 0.46 19.89
CA ILE A 455 -31.41 0.04 21.27
C ILE A 455 -32.38 -1.13 21.30
N LEU A 456 -33.44 -1.11 20.48
CA LEU A 456 -34.38 -2.23 20.33
C LEU A 456 -33.70 -3.51 19.80
N GLY A 457 -32.74 -3.36 18.89
CA GLY A 457 -31.93 -4.48 18.39
C GLY A 457 -31.04 -5.10 19.47
N ILE A 458 -30.41 -4.26 20.30
CA ILE A 458 -29.56 -4.71 21.42
C ILE A 458 -30.42 -5.38 22.51
N MET A 459 -31.59 -4.84 22.84
CA MET A 459 -32.49 -5.45 23.83
C MET A 459 -33.00 -6.83 23.37
N LYS A 460 -33.32 -7.01 22.08
CA LYS A 460 -33.69 -8.32 21.52
C LYS A 460 -32.54 -9.34 21.54
N LEU A 461 -31.30 -8.89 21.40
CA LEU A 461 -30.11 -9.76 21.50
C LEU A 461 -29.86 -10.21 22.95
N VAL A 462 -30.18 -9.36 23.93
CA VAL A 462 -30.04 -9.69 25.36
C VAL A 462 -31.17 -10.60 25.88
N GLU A 463 -32.37 -10.55 25.30
CA GLU A 463 -33.45 -11.49 25.61
C GLU A 463 -33.26 -12.90 25.01
N GLN A 464 -32.32 -13.07 24.06
CA GLN A 464 -32.01 -14.35 23.41
C GLN A 464 -30.75 -15.03 23.95
N SER A 465 -30.07 -14.42 24.91
CA SER A 465 -28.92 -14.96 25.67
C SER A 465 -29.32 -15.25 27.11
#